data_AF-A0A3A9C963-F1
#
_entry.id   AF-A0A3A9C963-F1
#
_cell.length_a   1.000
_cell.length_b   1.000
_cell.length_c   1.000
_cell.angle_alpha   90.00
_cell.angle_beta   90.00
_cell.angle_gamma   90.00
#
_symmetry.space_group_name_H-M   'P 1'
#
loop_
_entity.id
_entity.type
_entity.pdbx_description
1 polymer ?
#
loop_
_entity_poly.entity_id
_entity_poly.type
_entity_poly.pdbx_seq_one_letter_code
_entity_poly.pdbx_strand_id
1 'polypeptide(L)'
;MLTYEDSEEQEVNRILSMLAEYIKLEVVQPISCPILHFPGLEIRLFQRRVLQDGEDVSLTRLEYSTLVLLASNPGIVLTRTQIFEAVWNMDSDSCQSSISTVICNLRKKIEPDCKKPIYIKTVLGVGYKFNEEII
;
A
#
# COMPACT_ATOMS: atom_id res chain seq x y z
N MET A 1 -8.14 13.95 18.01
CA MET A 1 -8.52 13.98 16.59
C MET A 1 -9.61 15.04 16.50
N LEU A 2 -9.30 16.23 15.99
CA LEU A 2 -10.28 17.33 15.88
C LEU A 2 -11.26 16.97 14.76
N THR A 3 -12.48 16.57 15.14
CA THR A 3 -13.58 16.39 14.20
C THR A 3 -14.11 17.77 13.85
N TYR A 4 -13.73 18.29 12.68
CA TYR A 4 -14.34 19.49 12.13
C TYR A 4 -15.82 19.19 11.87
N GLU A 5 -16.71 19.99 12.42
CA GLU A 5 -18.15 19.88 12.17
C GLU A 5 -18.43 20.29 10.71
N ASP A 6 -19.35 19.61 10.01
CA ASP A 6 -19.72 19.90 8.60
C ASP A 6 -20.03 21.40 8.33
N SER A 7 -20.43 22.13 9.37
CA SER A 7 -20.65 23.58 9.39
C SER A 7 -19.37 24.39 9.15
N GLU A 8 -18.26 23.97 9.75
CA GLU A 8 -16.98 24.67 9.64
C GLU A 8 -16.39 24.49 8.24
N GLU A 9 -16.55 23.31 7.65
CA GLU A 9 -16.11 23.02 6.28
C GLU A 9 -16.91 23.83 5.24
N GLN A 10 -18.22 23.99 5.45
CA GLN A 10 -19.06 24.83 4.58
C GLN A 10 -18.65 26.32 4.63
N GLU A 11 -18.33 26.83 5.82
CA GLU A 11 -17.94 28.23 5.99
C GLU A 11 -16.56 28.52 5.37
N VAL A 12 -15.61 27.58 5.50
CA VAL A 12 -14.30 27.67 4.85
C VAL A 12 -14.43 27.66 3.33
N ASN A 13 -15.25 26.76 2.78
CA ASN A 13 -15.49 26.67 1.34
C ASN A 13 -16.18 27.94 0.80
N ARG A 14 -17.09 28.54 1.57
CA ARG A 14 -17.72 29.81 1.22
C ARG A 14 -16.70 30.95 1.16
N ILE A 15 -15.84 31.08 2.16
CA ILE A 15 -14.78 32.10 2.19
C ILE A 15 -13.81 31.92 1.03
N LEU A 16 -13.39 30.68 0.75
CA LEU A 16 -12.51 30.36 -0.39
C LEU A 16 -13.13 30.77 -1.72
N SER A 17 -14.43 30.50 -1.93
CA SER A 17 -15.13 30.88 -3.16
C SER A 17 -15.17 32.40 -3.38
N MET A 18 -15.37 33.18 -2.31
CA MET A 18 -15.38 34.64 -2.40
C MET A 18 -13.98 35.21 -2.68
N LEU A 19 -12.92 34.63 -2.11
CA LEU A 19 -11.55 35.09 -2.33
C LEU A 19 -11.00 34.70 -3.72
N ALA A 20 -11.40 33.55 -4.25
CA ALA A 20 -10.99 33.08 -5.57
C ALA A 20 -11.52 33.95 -6.72
N GLU A 21 -12.56 34.76 -6.48
CA GLU A 21 -13.11 35.71 -7.46
C GLU A 21 -12.26 37.00 -7.56
N TYR A 22 -11.56 37.38 -6.48
CA TYR A 22 -10.75 38.60 -6.40
C TYR A 22 -9.25 38.37 -6.60
N ILE A 23 -8.78 37.14 -6.37
CA ILE A 23 -7.39 36.76 -6.55
C ILE A 23 -7.39 35.64 -7.59
N LYS A 24 -6.59 35.77 -8.64
CA LYS A 24 -6.31 34.71 -9.59
C LYS A 24 -5.46 33.61 -8.91
N LEU A 25 -6.00 33.01 -7.86
CA LEU A 25 -5.45 31.87 -7.16
C LEU A 25 -5.76 30.67 -8.03
N GLU A 26 -4.73 30.10 -8.64
CA GLU A 26 -4.80 28.70 -9.01
C GLU A 26 -4.97 27.92 -7.70
N VAL A 27 -6.19 27.47 -7.44
CA VAL A 27 -6.44 26.47 -6.41
C VAL A 27 -5.68 25.23 -6.85
N VAL A 28 -4.45 25.08 -6.37
CA VAL A 28 -3.70 23.85 -6.51
C VAL A 28 -4.48 22.83 -5.69
N GLN A 29 -5.24 21.97 -6.37
CA GLN A 29 -5.83 20.83 -5.70
C GLN A 29 -4.67 20.06 -5.05
N PRO A 30 -4.73 19.78 -3.73
CA PRO A 30 -3.69 19.02 -3.09
C PRO A 30 -3.53 17.70 -3.85
N ILE A 31 -2.30 17.35 -4.20
CA ILE A 31 -2.02 16.09 -4.88
C ILE A 31 -2.48 15.00 -3.93
N SER A 32 -3.63 14.39 -4.22
CA SER A 32 -4.11 13.24 -3.48
C SER A 32 -3.13 12.11 -3.71
N CYS A 33 -2.32 11.84 -2.69
CA CYS A 33 -1.37 10.75 -2.70
C CYS A 33 -2.10 9.53 -2.14
N PRO A 34 -2.38 8.50 -2.95
CA PRO A 34 -3.09 7.34 -2.46
C PRO A 34 -2.21 6.60 -1.43
N ILE A 35 -2.80 6.35 -0.27
CA ILE A 35 -2.18 5.61 0.84
C ILE A 35 -3.06 4.39 1.10
N LEU A 36 -2.43 3.21 1.18
CA LEU A 36 -3.08 2.01 1.70
C LEU A 36 -2.79 1.93 3.20
N HIS A 37 -3.83 1.92 4.02
CA HIS A 37 -3.73 1.84 5.49
C HIS A 37 -4.24 0.48 5.97
N PHE A 38 -3.43 -0.16 6.82
CA PHE A 38 -3.77 -1.38 7.55
C PHE A 38 -3.29 -1.23 9.00
N PRO A 39 -3.76 -2.05 9.96
CA PRO A 39 -3.38 -1.95 11.37
C PRO A 39 -1.87 -2.05 11.59
N GLY A 40 -1.21 -0.92 11.81
CA GLY A 40 0.25 -0.86 12.00
C GLY A 40 1.07 -0.89 10.71
N LEU A 41 0.46 -0.79 9.52
CA LEU A 41 1.16 -0.75 8.23
C LEU A 41 0.57 0.33 7.32
N GLU A 42 1.40 1.27 6.86
CA GLU A 42 1.03 2.28 5.88
C GLU A 42 1.86 2.10 4.60
N ILE A 43 1.22 2.18 3.43
CA ILE A 43 1.88 2.15 2.13
C ILE A 43 1.54 3.43 1.38
N ARG A 44 2.52 4.35 1.30
CA ARG A 44 2.39 5.63 0.60
C ARG A 44 2.84 5.44 -0.85
N LEU A 45 1.88 5.24 -1.75
CA LEU A 45 2.16 4.75 -3.11
C LEU A 45 3.03 5.71 -3.93
N PHE A 46 2.68 6.99 -3.96
CA PHE A 46 3.44 7.99 -4.73
C PHE A 46 4.83 8.25 -4.17
N GLN A 47 4.99 8.14 -2.85
CA GLN A 47 6.28 8.30 -2.19
C GLN A 47 7.14 7.03 -2.28
N ARG A 48 6.56 5.92 -2.72
CA ARG A 48 7.18 4.59 -2.66
C ARG A 48 7.70 4.24 -1.26
N ARG A 49 6.99 4.67 -0.22
CA ARG A 49 7.35 4.50 1.20
C ARG A 49 6.40 3.54 1.90
N VAL A 50 6.95 2.77 2.83
CA VAL A 50 6.20 1.85 3.69
C VAL A 50 6.58 2.17 5.12
N LEU A 51 5.58 2.30 5.99
CA LEU A 51 5.77 2.55 7.41
C LEU A 51 5.16 1.40 8.19
N GLN A 52 5.86 0.90 9.20
CA GLN A 52 5.34 -0.04 10.19
C GLN A 52 5.29 0.66 11.54
N ASP A 53 4.12 0.74 12.14
CA ASP A 53 3.87 1.44 13.41
C ASP A 53 4.43 2.89 13.42
N GLY A 54 4.40 3.56 12.27
CA GLY A 54 4.89 4.93 12.07
C GLY A 54 6.38 5.04 11.71
N GLU A 55 7.13 3.95 11.69
CA GLU A 55 8.56 3.92 11.37
C GLU A 55 8.81 3.47 9.92
N ASP A 56 9.75 4.10 9.22
CA ASP A 56 10.07 3.73 7.83
C ASP A 56 10.67 2.31 7.72
N VAL A 57 10.08 1.51 6.83
CA VAL A 57 10.58 0.18 6.48
C VAL A 57 11.28 0.22 5.12
N SER A 58 12.57 -0.09 5.12
CA SER A 58 13.37 -0.15 3.88
C SER A 58 13.11 -1.44 3.10
N LEU A 59 12.42 -1.31 1.97
CA LEU A 59 12.14 -2.39 1.04
C LEU A 59 12.96 -2.25 -0.25
N THR A 60 13.44 -3.38 -0.77
CA THR A 60 13.99 -3.45 -2.13
C THR A 60 12.89 -3.21 -3.17
N ARG A 61 13.29 -2.96 -4.43
CA ARG A 61 12.35 -2.80 -5.55
C ARG A 61 11.33 -3.93 -5.62
N LEU A 62 11.78 -5.18 -5.49
CA LEU A 62 10.96 -6.38 -5.65
C LEU A 62 10.05 -6.60 -4.44
N GLU A 63 10.56 -6.41 -3.22
CA GLU A 63 9.75 -6.48 -1.99
C GLU A 63 8.63 -5.44 -2.01
N TYR A 64 8.94 -4.19 -2.34
CA TYR A 64 7.94 -3.13 -2.44
C TYR A 64 6.88 -3.46 -3.48
N SER A 65 7.30 -3.86 -4.69
CA SER A 65 6.35 -4.14 -5.78
C SER A 65 5.46 -5.35 -5.46
N THR A 66 6.02 -6.37 -4.80
CA THR A 66 5.26 -7.53 -4.32
C THR A 66 4.23 -7.13 -3.25
N LEU A 67 4.63 -6.28 -2.29
CA LEU A 67 3.74 -5.78 -1.26
C LEU A 67 2.58 -4.99 -1.88
N VAL A 68 2.87 -4.03 -2.75
CA VAL A 68 1.84 -3.20 -3.40
C VAL A 68 0.89 -4.05 -4.23
N LEU A 69 1.41 -5.01 -5.01
CA LEU A 69 0.58 -5.91 -5.81
C LEU A 69 -0.42 -6.67 -4.94
N LEU A 70 0.04 -7.27 -3.84
CA LEU A 70 -0.82 -8.03 -2.94
C LEU A 70 -1.77 -7.11 -2.16
N ALA A 71 -1.28 -6.02 -1.58
CA ALA A 71 -2.05 -5.10 -0.75
C ALA A 71 -3.10 -4.31 -1.55
N SER A 72 -2.88 -4.09 -2.85
CA SER A 72 -3.88 -3.50 -3.75
C SER A 72 -4.98 -4.49 -4.17
N ASN A 73 -4.80 -5.78 -3.86
CA ASN A 73 -5.73 -6.87 -4.18
C ASN A 73 -6.02 -7.74 -2.94
N PRO A 74 -6.56 -7.18 -1.84
CA PRO A 74 -6.81 -7.95 -0.63
C PRO A 74 -7.76 -9.12 -0.87
N GLY A 75 -7.49 -10.26 -0.23
CA GLY A 75 -8.31 -11.46 -0.36
C GLY A 75 -8.05 -12.27 -1.63
N ILE A 76 -7.57 -11.63 -2.68
CA ILE A 76 -7.28 -12.28 -3.97
C ILE A 76 -6.02 -13.15 -3.83
N VAL A 77 -6.17 -14.44 -4.17
CA VAL A 77 -5.05 -15.37 -4.22
C VAL A 77 -4.33 -15.20 -5.54
N LEU A 78 -3.07 -14.77 -5.48
CA LEU A 78 -2.19 -14.71 -6.64
C LEU A 78 -1.23 -15.89 -6.61
N THR A 79 -1.14 -16.58 -7.75
CA THR A 79 -0.18 -17.68 -7.92
C THR A 79 1.25 -17.17 -7.93
N ARG A 80 2.22 -18.04 -7.63
CA ARG A 80 3.64 -17.70 -7.69
C ARG A 80 4.05 -17.14 -9.06
N THR A 81 3.53 -17.74 -10.13
CA THR A 81 3.75 -17.31 -11.52
C THR A 81 3.20 -15.91 -11.77
N GLN A 82 1.94 -15.65 -11.40
CA GLN A 82 1.33 -14.32 -11.58
C GLN A 82 2.09 -13.22 -10.83
N ILE A 83 2.51 -13.50 -9.59
CA ILE A 83 3.28 -12.52 -8.80
C ILE A 83 4.65 -12.28 -9.46
N PHE A 84 5.32 -13.34 -9.92
CA PHE A 84 6.61 -13.22 -10.58
C PHE A 84 6.50 -12.35 -11.85
N GLU A 85 5.58 -12.70 -12.75
CA GLU A 85 5.38 -12.00 -14.03
C GLU A 85 5.04 -10.52 -13.80
N ALA A 86 4.17 -10.22 -12.84
CA ALA A 86 3.79 -8.84 -12.50
C ALA A 86 4.92 -8.01 -11.86
N VAL A 87 5.80 -8.62 -11.06
CA VAL A 87 6.85 -7.90 -10.32
C VAL A 87 8.16 -7.80 -11.12
N TRP A 88 8.48 -8.82 -11.92
CA TRP A 88 9.68 -8.85 -12.76
C TRP A 88 9.45 -8.30 -14.16
N ASN A 89 8.20 -8.22 -14.65
CA ASN A 89 7.87 -7.90 -16.05
C ASN A 89 8.56 -8.85 -17.05
N MET A 90 8.60 -10.15 -16.73
CA MET A 90 9.24 -11.19 -17.54
C MET A 90 8.45 -12.49 -17.44
N ASP A 91 8.45 -13.30 -18.49
CA ASP A 91 7.82 -14.62 -18.50
C ASP A 91 8.51 -15.58 -17.52
N SER A 92 7.72 -16.50 -16.95
CA SER A 92 8.04 -17.23 -15.71
C SER A 92 8.96 -18.47 -15.85
N ASP A 93 9.65 -18.63 -16.97
CA ASP A 93 10.29 -19.91 -17.36
C ASP A 93 11.42 -20.43 -16.44
N SER A 94 11.93 -19.65 -15.47
CA SER A 94 13.12 -20.11 -14.71
C SER A 94 13.36 -19.59 -13.29
N CYS A 95 12.43 -18.91 -12.60
CA CYS A 95 12.76 -18.36 -11.25
C CYS A 95 11.64 -18.37 -10.18
N GLN A 96 10.89 -19.46 -10.05
CA GLN A 96 9.92 -19.66 -8.96
C GLN A 96 10.55 -19.58 -7.53
N SER A 97 11.83 -19.90 -7.37
CA SER A 97 12.54 -19.79 -6.08
C SER A 97 12.74 -18.34 -5.61
N SER A 98 12.73 -17.38 -6.54
CA SER A 98 12.90 -15.96 -6.23
C SER A 98 11.71 -15.37 -5.47
N ILE A 99 10.47 -15.78 -5.79
CA ILE A 99 9.30 -15.21 -5.11
C ILE A 99 9.22 -15.63 -3.64
N SER A 100 9.56 -16.89 -3.33
CA SER A 100 9.54 -17.37 -1.95
C SER A 100 10.55 -16.60 -1.08
N THR A 101 11.72 -16.28 -1.64
CA THR A 101 12.75 -15.48 -0.97
C THR A 101 12.29 -14.05 -0.74
N VAL A 102 11.68 -13.42 -1.74
CA VAL A 102 11.12 -12.06 -1.59
C VAL A 102 10.02 -12.02 -0.54
N ILE A 103 9.08 -12.98 -0.54
CA ILE A 103 8.03 -13.07 0.48
C ILE A 103 8.62 -13.28 1.87
N CYS A 104 9.63 -14.14 2.01
CA CYS A 104 10.31 -14.39 3.28
C CYS A 104 10.96 -13.11 3.84
N ASN A 105 11.71 -12.39 3.00
CA ASN A 105 12.36 -11.15 3.40
C ASN A 105 11.37 -10.04 3.68
N LEU A 106 10.32 -9.92 2.85
CA LEU A 106 9.24 -8.96 3.06
C LEU A 106 8.55 -9.20 4.41
N ARG A 107 8.19 -10.45 4.73
CA ARG A 107 7.59 -10.80 6.03
C ARG A 107 8.48 -10.46 7.22
N LYS A 108 9.79 -10.68 7.12
CA LYS A 108 10.74 -10.28 8.18
C LYS A 108 10.76 -8.78 8.44
N LYS A 109 10.35 -7.97 7.46
CA LYS A 109 10.42 -6.51 7.52
C LYS A 109 9.10 -5.83 7.88
N ILE A 110 7.96 -6.45 7.57
CA ILE A 110 6.64 -5.82 7.76
C ILE A 110 5.75 -6.56 8.75
N GLU A 111 6.01 -7.84 9.02
CA GLU A 111 5.17 -8.60 9.95
C GLU A 111 5.68 -8.42 11.38
N PRO A 112 4.78 -8.32 12.38
CA PRO A 112 5.18 -8.38 13.78
C PRO A 112 5.89 -9.70 14.13
N ASP A 113 5.41 -10.82 13.57
CA ASP A 113 6.08 -12.13 13.62
C ASP A 113 6.05 -12.80 12.23
N CYS A 114 7.21 -12.90 11.59
CA CYS A 114 7.34 -13.50 10.26
C CYS A 114 6.94 -15.00 10.20
N LYS A 115 6.94 -15.72 11.33
CA LYS A 115 6.49 -17.13 11.42
C LYS A 115 4.97 -17.24 11.55
N LYS A 116 4.30 -16.17 11.98
CA LYS A 116 2.85 -16.05 12.11
C LYS A 116 2.37 -14.81 11.35
N PRO A 117 2.58 -14.76 10.02
CA PRO A 117 2.31 -13.56 9.24
C PRO A 117 0.83 -13.20 9.29
N ILE A 118 0.51 -11.94 9.56
CA ILE A 118 -0.85 -11.39 9.60
C ILE A 118 -1.22 -10.69 8.30
N TYR A 119 -0.26 -10.08 7.59
CA TYR A 119 -0.50 -9.37 6.33
C TYR A 119 -0.48 -10.31 5.13
N ILE A 120 0.61 -11.03 4.93
CA ILE A 120 0.80 -11.87 3.73
C ILE A 120 0.59 -13.32 4.10
N LYS A 121 -0.51 -13.93 3.67
CA LYS A 121 -0.84 -15.33 3.95
C LYS A 121 -0.37 -16.24 2.82
N THR A 122 0.11 -17.43 3.18
CA THR A 122 0.43 -18.48 2.22
C THR A 122 -0.82 -19.30 1.94
N VAL A 123 -1.16 -19.47 0.65
CA VAL A 123 -2.14 -20.46 0.21
C VAL A 123 -1.37 -21.67 -0.31
N LEU A 124 -1.37 -22.74 0.46
CA LEU A 124 -0.56 -23.93 0.20
C LEU A 124 -0.82 -24.50 -1.20
N GLY A 125 0.26 -24.77 -1.93
CA GLY A 125 0.19 -25.29 -3.31
C GLY A 125 -0.20 -24.27 -4.39
N VAL A 126 -0.62 -23.06 -4.01
CA VAL A 126 -1.14 -22.06 -4.97
C VAL A 126 -0.24 -20.83 -5.03
N GLY A 127 -0.06 -20.14 -3.91
CA GLY A 127 0.64 -18.85 -3.90
C GLY A 127 0.41 -18.06 -2.63
N TYR A 128 0.13 -16.77 -2.78
CA TYR A 128 0.04 -15.82 -1.67
C TYR A 128 -1.18 -14.90 -1.84
N LYS A 129 -1.72 -14.45 -0.71
CA LYS A 129 -2.74 -13.39 -0.67
C LYS A 129 -2.40 -12.37 0.40
N PHE A 130 -2.84 -11.13 0.20
CA PHE A 130 -2.91 -10.18 1.30
C PHE A 130 -4.17 -10.47 2.11
N ASN A 131 -4.07 -10.39 3.44
CA ASN A 131 -5.17 -10.70 4.33
C ASN A 131 -6.23 -9.60 4.24
N GLU A 132 -7.48 -9.98 3.93
CA GLU A 132 -8.62 -9.06 3.86
C GLU A 132 -9.25 -8.81 5.24
N GLU A 133 -9.03 -9.71 6.20
CA GLU A 133 -9.61 -9.63 7.56
C GLU A 133 -9.00 -8.53 8.43
N ILE A 134 -7.94 -7.87 7.94
CA ILE A 134 -7.23 -6.78 8.62
C ILE A 134 -7.56 -5.40 8.03
N ILE A 135 -8.57 -5.33 7.16
CA ILE A 135 -9.06 -4.08 6.56
C ILE A 135 -10.14 -3.47 7.44
#